data_AF-A0A1I0R9W7-F1
#
_entry.id   AF-A0A1I0R9W7-F1
#
_cell.length_a   1.000
_cell.length_b   1.000
_cell.length_c   1.000
_cell.angle_alpha   90.00
_cell.angle_beta   90.00
_cell.angle_gamma   90.00
#
_symmetry.space_group_name_H-M   'P 1'
#
loop_
_entity.id
_entity.type
_entity.pdbx_description
1 polymer ?
#
loop_
_entity_poly.entity_id
_entity_poly.type
_entity_poly.pdbx_seq_one_letter_code
_entity_poly.pdbx_strand_id
1 'polypeptide(L)'
;MPFCDITIFPVAANGKEAYLRFSERMAKIYREFGASRVTDFWQDDDASADENFHAEDAMANYAAGNLPNFRKLAGAAEGETVVVSITEWPDREARDRGIEAVVSDARIQATMAEEPVFDGSKLIAGGFTVELDIS
;
A
#
# COMPACT_ATOMS: atom_id res chain seq x y z
N MET A 1 -21.01 -4.00 -3.61
CA MET A 1 -20.14 -2.83 -3.39
C MET A 1 -18.71 -3.31 -3.57
N PRO A 2 -17.81 -2.48 -4.13
CA PRO A 2 -16.42 -2.85 -4.28
C PRO A 2 -15.80 -3.30 -2.95
N PHE A 3 -14.89 -4.27 -3.05
CA PHE A 3 -14.07 -4.70 -1.93
C PHE A 3 -12.61 -4.33 -2.23
N CYS A 4 -11.89 -3.83 -1.24
CA CYS A 4 -10.53 -3.33 -1.40
C CYS A 4 -9.57 -4.09 -0.50
N ASP A 5 -8.49 -4.61 -1.06
CA ASP A 5 -7.30 -4.92 -0.27
C ASP A 5 -6.44 -3.65 -0.17
N ILE A 6 -6.18 -3.18 1.05
CA ILE A 6 -5.32 -2.02 1.32
C ILE A 6 -4.05 -2.55 1.98
N THR A 7 -2.91 -2.15 1.43
CA THR A 7 -1.59 -2.50 1.94
C THR A 7 -0.75 -1.27 2.22
N ILE A 8 0.10 -1.34 3.25
CA ILE A 8 1.01 -0.28 3.68
C ILE A 8 2.36 -0.92 3.97
N PHE A 9 3.43 -0.43 3.36
CA PHE A 9 4.78 -0.95 3.57
C PHE A 9 5.83 0.11 3.23
N PRO A 10 7.03 0.03 3.83
CA PRO A 10 8.12 0.92 3.50
C PRO A 10 8.86 0.46 2.24
N VAL A 11 9.36 1.42 1.47
CA VAL A 11 10.19 1.21 0.28
C VAL A 11 11.38 2.17 0.37
N ALA A 12 12.55 1.78 -0.12
CA ALA A 12 13.69 2.70 -0.22
C ALA A 12 13.29 3.93 -1.07
N ALA A 13 13.59 5.15 -0.59
CA ALA A 13 13.17 6.38 -1.25
C ALA A 13 13.76 6.53 -2.66
N ASN A 14 14.99 6.03 -2.87
CA ASN A 14 15.64 5.96 -4.17
C ASN A 14 15.19 4.76 -5.04
N GLY A 15 14.34 3.88 -4.50
CA GLY A 15 13.86 2.65 -5.14
C GLY A 15 12.55 2.81 -5.94
N LYS A 16 12.00 4.03 -6.03
CA LYS A 16 10.67 4.30 -6.63
C LYS A 16 10.47 3.67 -8.01
N GLU A 17 11.44 3.81 -8.90
CA GLU A 17 11.33 3.30 -10.26
C GLU A 17 11.30 1.77 -10.31
N ALA A 18 12.13 1.12 -9.48
CA ALA A 18 12.14 -0.34 -9.36
C ALA A 18 10.83 -0.86 -8.77
N TYR A 19 10.32 -0.20 -7.73
CA TYR A 19 9.03 -0.49 -7.14
C TYR A 19 7.89 -0.37 -8.16
N LEU A 20 7.80 0.73 -8.91
CA LEU A 20 6.71 0.94 -9.87
C LEU A 20 6.73 -0.11 -10.99
N ARG A 21 7.91 -0.51 -11.49
CA ARG A 21 8.02 -1.63 -12.45
C ARG A 21 7.53 -2.95 -11.86
N PHE A 22 7.91 -3.23 -10.61
CA PHE A 22 7.45 -4.42 -9.91
C PHE A 22 5.92 -4.39 -9.75
N SER A 23 5.38 -3.30 -9.23
CA SER A 23 3.95 -3.13 -9.00
C SER A 23 3.14 -3.21 -10.30
N GLU A 24 3.57 -2.57 -11.38
CA GLU A 24 2.87 -2.65 -12.68
C GLU A 24 2.77 -4.10 -13.18
N ARG A 25 3.84 -4.89 -13.01
CA ARG A 25 3.84 -6.32 -13.37
C ARG A 25 2.87 -7.12 -12.48
N MET A 26 2.89 -6.89 -11.17
CA MET A 26 1.97 -7.56 -10.24
C MET A 26 0.52 -7.17 -10.52
N ALA A 27 0.24 -5.88 -10.71
CA ALA A 27 -1.08 -5.34 -11.00
C ALA A 27 -1.70 -6.00 -12.25
N LYS A 28 -0.91 -6.22 -13.30
CA LYS A 28 -1.38 -6.95 -14.50
C LYS A 28 -1.86 -8.37 -14.16
N ILE A 29 -1.13 -9.10 -13.31
CA ILE A 29 -1.52 -10.44 -12.84
C ILE A 29 -2.82 -10.35 -12.01
N TYR A 30 -2.90 -9.42 -11.06
CA TYR A 30 -4.13 -9.22 -10.26
C TYR A 30 -5.35 -8.87 -11.14
N ARG A 31 -5.15 -8.06 -12.19
CA ARG A 31 -6.19 -7.70 -13.17
C ARG A 31 -6.65 -8.90 -13.99
N GLU A 32 -5.76 -9.83 -14.35
CA GLU A 32 -6.13 -11.09 -15.01
C GLU A 32 -7.04 -11.95 -14.11
N PHE A 33 -6.87 -11.89 -12.79
CA PHE A 33 -7.66 -12.64 -11.81
C PHE A 33 -8.83 -11.85 -11.20
N GLY A 34 -9.23 -10.74 -11.81
CA GLY A 34 -10.50 -10.08 -11.53
C GLY A 34 -10.42 -8.86 -10.61
N ALA A 35 -9.23 -8.38 -10.25
CA ALA A 35 -9.11 -7.04 -9.65
C ALA A 35 -9.65 -6.00 -10.64
N SER A 36 -10.36 -4.98 -10.16
CA SER A 36 -10.94 -3.86 -10.91
C SER A 36 -9.97 -2.70 -11.13
N ARG A 37 -9.07 -2.46 -10.17
CA ARG A 37 -8.08 -1.39 -10.22
C ARG A 37 -6.98 -1.67 -9.21
N VAL A 38 -5.75 -1.26 -9.52
CA VAL A 38 -4.64 -1.22 -8.55
C VAL A 38 -4.10 0.20 -8.56
N THR A 39 -3.99 0.81 -7.39
CA THR A 39 -3.50 2.18 -7.23
C THR A 39 -2.43 2.22 -6.16
N ASP A 40 -1.24 2.69 -6.52
CA ASP A 40 -0.16 2.94 -5.57
C ASP A 40 -0.06 4.43 -5.24
N PHE A 41 -0.06 4.74 -3.95
CA PHE A 41 0.19 6.05 -3.39
C PHE A 41 1.58 6.06 -2.80
N TRP A 42 2.48 6.81 -3.45
CA TRP A 42 3.82 7.06 -2.92
C TRP A 42 3.76 8.25 -1.96
N GLN A 43 4.16 8.05 -0.70
CA GLN A 43 4.12 9.12 0.30
C GLN A 43 4.98 10.31 -0.14
N ASP A 44 4.39 11.50 -0.06
CA ASP A 44 5.08 12.77 -0.28
C ASP A 44 5.61 13.26 1.06
N ASP A 45 6.94 13.34 1.22
CA ASP A 45 7.55 13.67 2.50
C ASP A 45 7.24 15.10 2.94
N ASP A 46 7.13 16.05 2.00
CA ASP A 46 6.86 17.47 2.30
C ASP A 46 5.39 17.68 2.72
N ALA A 47 4.47 17.00 2.03
CA ALA A 47 3.04 17.06 2.35
C ALA A 47 2.65 16.17 3.55
N SER A 48 3.57 15.38 4.10
CA SER A 48 3.30 14.44 5.20
C SER A 48 3.66 14.95 6.60
N ALA A 49 4.13 16.20 6.73
CA ALA A 49 4.35 16.79 8.05
C ALA A 49 3.06 16.81 8.88
N ASP A 50 3.14 16.50 10.17
CA ASP A 50 1.96 16.42 11.06
C ASP A 50 1.12 17.71 10.98
N GLU A 51 1.77 18.87 10.91
CA GLU A 51 1.14 20.19 10.77
C GLU A 51 0.19 20.34 9.57
N ASN A 52 0.35 19.55 8.50
CA ASN A 52 -0.53 19.59 7.33
C ASN A 52 -1.92 18.98 7.59
N PHE A 53 -2.08 18.22 8.68
CA PHE A 53 -3.33 17.50 9.00
C PHE A 53 -4.03 18.01 10.27
N HIS A 54 -3.49 19.06 10.89
CA HIS A 54 -3.99 19.58 12.15
C HIS A 54 -4.22 21.10 12.06
N ALA A 55 -5.18 21.60 12.84
CA ALA A 55 -5.44 23.02 12.92
C ALA A 55 -4.22 23.79 13.48
N GLU A 56 -4.14 25.08 13.16
CA GLU A 56 -3.14 26.00 13.73
C GLU A 56 -3.15 25.89 15.26
N ASP A 57 -1.95 25.89 15.87
CA ASP A 57 -1.70 25.70 17.31
C ASP A 57 -2.12 24.35 17.92
N ALA A 58 -2.76 23.44 17.19
CA ALA A 58 -3.09 22.11 17.72
C ALA A 58 -1.83 21.34 18.15
N MET A 59 -0.72 21.54 17.42
CA MET A 59 0.58 20.97 17.72
C MET A 59 1.13 21.38 19.09
N ALA A 60 0.79 22.56 19.63
CA ALA A 60 1.25 22.98 20.95
C ALA A 60 0.71 22.09 22.09
N ASN A 61 -0.42 21.40 21.84
CA ASN A 61 -1.05 20.49 22.79
C ASN A 61 -0.66 19.02 22.58
N TYR A 62 -0.01 18.70 21.45
CA TYR A 62 0.54 17.36 21.23
C TYR A 62 2.01 17.34 21.64
N ALA A 63 2.44 16.25 22.26
CA ALA A 63 3.87 16.04 22.44
C ALA A 63 4.51 15.88 21.05
N ALA A 64 5.33 16.87 20.65
CA ALA A 64 6.04 16.85 19.39
C ALA A 64 6.77 15.51 19.21
N GLY A 65 6.57 14.86 18.07
CA GLY A 65 7.16 13.57 17.76
C GLY A 65 6.44 12.34 18.34
N ASN A 66 5.33 12.49 19.07
CA ASN A 66 4.57 11.35 19.62
C ASN A 66 3.31 10.95 18.82
N LEU A 67 2.93 11.73 17.80
CA LEU A 67 1.76 11.39 16.98
C LEU A 67 2.01 10.11 16.16
N PRO A 68 1.00 9.24 16.02
CA PRO A 68 1.07 8.14 15.08
C PRO A 68 1.15 8.69 13.66
N ASN A 69 1.95 8.06 12.81
CA ASN A 69 2.04 8.41 11.40
C ASN A 69 2.34 7.15 10.57
N PHE A 70 2.17 7.25 9.25
CA PHE A 70 2.35 6.11 8.36
C PHE A 70 3.77 5.54 8.39
N ARG A 71 4.80 6.38 8.52
CA ARG A 71 6.21 5.92 8.61
C ARG A 71 6.43 5.04 9.84
N LYS A 72 5.95 5.46 11.01
CA LYS A 72 5.98 4.68 12.25
C LYS A 72 5.15 3.41 12.13
N LEU A 73 3.94 3.51 11.58
CA LEU A 73 3.05 2.38 11.38
C LEU A 73 3.74 1.31 10.53
N ALA A 74 4.32 1.69 9.39
CA ALA A 74 5.00 0.79 8.46
C ALA A 74 6.41 0.34 8.92
N GLY A 75 6.93 0.85 10.04
CA GLY A 75 8.30 0.56 10.48
C GLY A 75 9.37 1.03 9.49
N ALA A 76 9.15 2.19 8.87
CA ALA A 76 10.06 2.79 7.89
C ALA A 76 11.35 3.28 8.58
N ALA A 77 12.50 2.85 8.07
CA ALA A 77 13.82 3.31 8.48
C ALA A 77 14.17 4.68 7.88
N GLU A 78 15.30 5.23 8.28
CA GLU A 78 15.91 6.38 7.62
C GLU A 78 16.22 6.02 6.14
N GLY A 79 15.87 6.90 5.21
CA GLY A 79 16.02 6.66 3.77
C GLY A 79 14.93 5.79 3.13
N GLU A 80 13.98 5.26 3.91
CA GLU A 80 12.74 4.67 3.39
C GLU A 80 11.63 5.72 3.30
N THR A 81 10.61 5.45 2.50
CA THR A 81 9.32 6.16 2.47
C THR A 81 8.19 5.14 2.46
N VAL A 82 6.94 5.56 2.59
CA VAL A 82 5.79 4.65 2.64
C VAL A 82 5.09 4.57 1.30
N VAL A 83 4.68 3.36 0.92
CA VAL A 83 3.70 3.14 -0.13
C VAL A 83 2.42 2.61 0.49
N VAL A 84 1.29 3.21 0.09
CA VAL A 84 -0.04 2.63 0.31
C VAL A 84 -0.52 2.10 -1.03
N SER A 85 -0.89 0.82 -1.13
CA SER A 85 -1.44 0.25 -2.35
C SER A 85 -2.87 -0.24 -2.11
N ILE A 86 -3.78 0.13 -3.01
CA ILE A 86 -5.19 -0.29 -2.99
C ILE A 86 -5.46 -1.15 -4.22
N THR A 87 -5.82 -2.41 -3.99
CA THR A 87 -6.37 -3.31 -5.01
C THR A 87 -7.88 -3.39 -4.83
N GLU A 88 -8.61 -2.82 -5.76
CA GLU A 88 -10.07 -2.87 -5.82
C GLU A 88 -10.54 -4.13 -6.53
N TRP A 89 -11.63 -4.70 -6.04
CA TRP A 89 -12.31 -5.87 -6.58
C TRP A 89 -13.80 -5.56 -6.76
N PRO A 90 -14.49 -6.20 -7.71
CA PRO A 90 -15.92 -5.99 -7.92
C PRO A 90 -16.76 -6.24 -6.65
N ASP A 91 -16.40 -7.29 -5.90
CA ASP A 91 -16.98 -7.70 -4.63
C ASP A 91 -16.02 -8.63 -3.87
N ARG A 92 -16.42 -9.04 -2.66
CA ARG A 92 -15.63 -9.92 -1.79
C ARG A 92 -15.45 -11.33 -2.37
N GLU A 93 -16.43 -11.87 -3.06
CA GLU A 93 -16.38 -13.23 -3.61
C GLU A 93 -15.40 -13.30 -4.79
N ALA A 94 -15.42 -12.28 -5.65
CA ALA A 94 -14.44 -12.08 -6.71
C ALA A 94 -13.03 -11.91 -6.14
N ARG A 95 -12.88 -11.12 -5.07
CA ARG A 95 -11.60 -10.96 -4.36
C ARG A 95 -11.06 -12.27 -3.84
N ASP A 96 -11.88 -13.06 -3.14
CA ASP A 96 -11.41 -14.29 -2.50
C ASP A 96 -10.93 -15.31 -3.55
N ARG A 97 -11.67 -15.48 -4.65
CA ARG A 97 -11.21 -16.30 -5.79
C ARG A 97 -9.95 -15.74 -6.45
N GLY A 98 -9.90 -14.42 -6.64
CA GLY A 98 -8.79 -13.75 -7.30
C GLY A 98 -7.50 -13.89 -6.51
N ILE A 99 -7.53 -13.65 -5.20
CA ILE A 99 -6.38 -13.82 -4.32
C ILE A 99 -5.93 -15.28 -4.28
N GLU A 100 -6.84 -16.26 -4.15
CA GLU A 100 -6.48 -17.68 -4.18
C GLU A 100 -5.72 -18.07 -5.46
N ALA A 101 -6.17 -17.55 -6.61
CA ALA A 101 -5.50 -17.75 -7.89
C ALA A 101 -4.14 -17.04 -7.97
N VAL A 102 -4.07 -15.77 -7.55
CA VAL A 102 -2.83 -14.96 -7.55
C VAL A 102 -1.75 -15.60 -6.70
N VAL A 103 -2.05 -15.98 -5.46
CA VAL A 103 -1.02 -16.54 -4.56
C VAL A 103 -0.49 -17.88 -5.07
N SER A 104 -1.26 -18.59 -5.89
CA SER A 104 -0.86 -19.87 -6.50
C SER A 104 -0.24 -19.69 -7.90
N ASP A 105 -0.23 -18.47 -8.45
CA ASP A 105 0.27 -18.22 -9.80
C ASP A 105 1.80 -18.34 -9.83
N ALA A 106 2.31 -19.12 -10.80
CA ALA A 106 3.74 -19.38 -10.93
C ALA A 106 4.58 -18.09 -11.12
N ARG A 107 4.00 -17.05 -11.74
CA ARG A 107 4.65 -15.74 -11.93
C ARG A 107 4.82 -14.99 -10.61
N ILE A 108 3.88 -15.17 -9.68
CA ILE A 108 3.98 -14.61 -8.32
C ILE A 108 5.00 -15.40 -7.51
N GLN A 109 4.94 -16.73 -7.54
CA GLN A 109 5.89 -17.59 -6.85
C GLN A 109 7.34 -17.36 -7.30
N ALA A 110 7.56 -17.08 -8.59
CA ALA A 110 8.89 -16.74 -9.12
C ALA A 110 9.52 -15.49 -8.50
N THR A 111 8.72 -14.57 -7.94
CA THR A 111 9.23 -13.36 -7.28
C THR A 111 10.03 -13.68 -6.01
N MET A 112 9.83 -14.85 -5.39
CA MET A 112 10.61 -15.27 -4.23
C MET A 112 12.10 -15.49 -4.54
N ALA A 113 12.45 -15.67 -5.80
CA ALA A 113 13.83 -15.80 -6.27
C ALA A 113 14.43 -14.49 -6.80
N GLU A 114 13.63 -13.43 -6.87
CA GLU A 114 14.08 -12.10 -7.27
C GLU A 114 14.64 -11.34 -6.05
N GLU A 115 15.49 -10.34 -6.29
CA GLU A 115 15.88 -9.41 -5.23
C GLU A 115 14.63 -8.63 -4.77
N PRO A 116 14.32 -8.61 -3.46
CA PRO A 116 13.13 -7.94 -2.97
C PRO A 116 13.19 -6.43 -3.23
N VAL A 117 12.14 -5.89 -3.85
CA VAL A 117 11.98 -4.44 -4.05
C VAL A 117 11.57 -3.70 -2.76
N PHE A 118 11.05 -4.42 -1.77
CA PHE A 118 10.74 -3.95 -0.42
C PHE A 118 10.73 -5.13 0.56
N ASP A 119 10.81 -4.83 1.86
CA ASP A 119 10.75 -5.85 2.92
C ASP A 119 9.29 -6.31 3.14
N GLY A 120 8.93 -7.45 2.55
CA GLY A 120 7.61 -8.05 2.68
C GLY A 120 7.21 -8.42 4.12
N SER A 121 8.16 -8.51 5.06
CA SER A 121 7.84 -8.78 6.47
C SER A 121 7.24 -7.57 7.19
N LYS A 122 7.41 -6.37 6.63
CA LYS A 122 6.81 -5.11 7.14
C LYS A 122 5.46 -4.79 6.51
N LEU A 123 4.92 -5.68 5.67
CA LEU A 123 3.63 -5.50 5.03
C LEU A 123 2.50 -5.47 6.05
N ILE A 124 1.78 -4.35 6.09
CA ILE A 124 0.51 -4.21 6.81
C ILE A 124 -0.59 -4.32 5.77
N ALA A 125 -1.54 -5.23 5.96
CA ALA A 125 -2.58 -5.52 4.98
C ALA A 125 -3.95 -5.72 5.63
N GLY A 126 -5.02 -5.33 4.94
CA GLY A 126 -6.39 -5.59 5.35
C GLY A 126 -7.37 -5.52 4.17
N GLY A 127 -8.48 -6.25 4.28
CA GLY A 127 -9.59 -6.21 3.32
C GLY A 127 -10.75 -5.36 3.86
N PHE A 128 -11.32 -4.51 3.01
CA PHE A 128 -12.31 -3.50 3.38
C PHE A 128 -13.47 -3.46 2.37
N THR A 129 -14.69 -3.30 2.87
CA THR A 129 -15.85 -2.95 2.02
C THR A 129 -15.88 -1.44 1.83
N VAL A 130 -16.15 -0.98 0.60
CA VAL A 130 -16.43 0.44 0.36
C VAL A 130 -17.86 0.74 0.82
N GLU A 131 -18.00 1.44 1.96
CA GLU A 131 -19.30 1.82 2.54
C GLU A 131 -19.83 3.16 2.02
N LEU A 132 -18.95 4.04 1.51
CA LEU A 132 -19.32 5.33 0.93
C LEU A 132 -18.34 5.70 -0.18
N ASP A 133 -18.87 5.96 -1.38
CA ASP A 133 -18.19 6.58 -2.51
C ASP A 133 -19.17 7.56 -3.16
N ILE A 134 -18.79 8.84 -3.25
CA ILE A 134 -19.65 9.94 -3.73
C ILE A 134 -19.16 10.54 -5.05
N SER A 135 -18.36 9.79 -5.81
CA SER A 135 -17.89 10.16 -7.14
C SER A 135 -19.03 10.42 -8.14
#